data_AF-A0A9P6UZL7-F1
#
_entry.id   AF-A0A9P6UZL7-F1
#
_cell.length_a   1.000
_cell.length_b   1.000
_cell.length_c   1.000
_cell.angle_alpha   90.00
_cell.angle_beta   90.00
_cell.angle_gamma   90.00
#
_symmetry.space_group_name_H-M   'P 1'
#
loop_
_entity.id
_entity.type
_entity.pdbx_description
1 polymer ?
#
loop_
_entity_poly.entity_id
_entity_poly.type
_entity_poly.pdbx_seq_one_letter_code
_entity_poly.pdbx_strand_id
1 'polypeptide(L)'
;MQLQKKDLVKLQANEIMGMDISSDRRKIKAAHMQKLKEFDKGVILEMDKEIAAVQASLAKTGIPMMHVTQEPAMIVSQIKVLRLLEDMLQT
;
A
#
# COMPACT_ATOMS: atom_id res chain seq x y z
N MET A 1 17.53 5.62 -0.01
CA MET A 1 18.01 5.92 1.36
C MET A 1 19.17 6.93 1.44
N GLN A 2 20.22 6.86 0.59
CA GLN A 2 21.36 7.79 0.70
C GLN A 2 21.05 9.28 0.44
N LEU A 3 20.09 9.60 -0.44
CA LEU A 3 19.66 10.98 -0.69
C LEU A 3 19.04 11.64 0.56
N GLN A 4 18.23 10.89 1.31
CA GLN A 4 17.50 11.39 2.48
C GLN A 4 18.43 11.75 3.65
N LYS A 5 19.53 11.01 3.84
CA LYS A 5 20.55 11.35 4.84
C LYS A 5 21.24 12.67 4.52
N LYS A 6 21.52 12.96 3.25
CA LYS A 6 22.19 14.20 2.83
C LYS A 6 21.29 15.43 3.02
N ASP A 7 20.00 15.31 2.71
CA ASP A 7 19.04 16.40 2.88
C ASP A 7 18.80 16.71 4.36
N LEU A 8 18.74 15.68 5.22
CA LEU A 8 18.60 15.85 6.67
C LEU A 8 19.82 16.55 7.28
N VAL A 9 21.03 16.15 6.87
CA VAL A 9 22.29 16.76 7.34
C VAL A 9 22.39 18.23 6.90
N LYS A 10 21.97 18.56 5.67
CA LYS A 10 21.90 19.96 5.22
C LYS A 10 20.91 20.78 6.03
N LEU A 11 19.74 20.22 6.35
CA LEU A 11 18.71 20.92 7.11
C LEU A 11 19.16 21.19 8.55
N GLN A 12 19.82 20.21 9.19
CA GLN A 12 20.42 20.35 10.51
C GLN A 12 21.57 21.36 10.51
N ALA A 13 22.42 21.35 9.48
CA ALA A 13 23.49 22.34 9.35
C ALA A 13 22.93 23.78 9.22
N ASN A 14 21.88 23.97 8.42
CA ASN A 14 21.23 25.27 8.25
C ASN A 14 20.52 25.75 9.54
N GLU A 15 19.97 24.83 10.33
CA GLU A 15 19.38 25.11 11.65
C GLU A 15 20.43 25.59 12.66
N ILE A 16 21.60 24.92 12.70
CA ILE A 16 22.73 25.28 13.55
C ILE A 16 23.33 26.63 13.13
N MET A 17 23.34 26.94 11.83
CA MET A 17 23.82 28.23 11.30
C MET A 17 22.79 29.37 11.42
N GLY A 18 21.62 29.15 12.02
CA GLY A 18 20.62 30.20 12.27
C GLY A 18 19.93 30.74 11.01
N MET A 19 19.97 29.99 9.90
CA MET A 19 19.29 30.38 8.66
C MET A 19 17.78 30.10 8.74
N ASP A 20 16.95 30.91 8.09
CA ASP A 20 15.50 30.65 8.00
C ASP A 20 15.22 29.42 7.12
N ILE A 21 15.07 28.28 7.78
CA ILE A 21 14.81 26.96 7.21
C ILE A 21 13.32 26.71 6.95
N SER A 22 12.44 27.65 7.28
CA SER A 22 10.99 27.44 7.23
C SER A 22 10.49 27.06 5.82
N SER A 23 11.12 27.60 4.77
CA SER A 23 10.79 27.28 3.37
C SER A 23 11.28 25.89 2.95
N ASP A 24 12.50 25.50 3.32
CA ASP A 24 13.08 24.20 3.00
C ASP A 24 12.38 23.06 3.75
N ARG A 25 11.99 23.31 5.01
CA ARG A 25 11.19 22.38 5.81
C ARG A 25 9.83 22.11 5.17
N ARG A 26 9.18 23.14 4.61
CA ARG A 26 7.90 22.99 3.87
C ARG A 26 8.08 22.19 2.59
N LYS A 27 9.13 22.46 1.80
CA LYS A 27 9.43 21.73 0.56
C LYS A 27 9.69 20.25 0.82
N ILE A 28 10.51 19.95 1.82
CA ILE A 28 10.83 18.57 2.20
C ILE A 28 9.59 17.85 2.74
N LYS A 29 8.79 18.51 3.59
CA LYS A 29 7.52 17.95 4.07
C LYS A 29 6.54 17.65 2.92
N ALA A 30 6.42 18.54 1.94
CA ALA A 30 5.58 18.32 0.76
C ALA A 30 6.09 17.14 -0.09
N ALA A 31 7.40 17.06 -0.33
CA ALA A 31 8.02 15.95 -1.05
C ALA A 31 7.85 14.60 -0.34
N HIS A 32 7.94 14.57 1.00
CA HIS A 32 7.67 13.37 1.78
C HIS A 32 6.20 12.96 1.73
N MET A 33 5.28 13.93 1.81
CA MET A 33 3.84 13.64 1.72
C MET A 33 3.46 13.10 0.34
N GLN A 34 4.10 13.59 -0.72
CA GLN A 34 3.92 13.06 -2.06
C GLN A 34 4.47 11.64 -2.19
N LYS A 35 5.67 11.37 -1.69
CA LYS A 35 6.25 10.01 -1.67
C LYS A 35 5.41 9.02 -0.87
N LEU A 36 4.81 9.47 0.23
CA LEU A 36 3.90 8.62 1.02
C LEU A 36 2.66 8.25 0.22
N LYS A 37 2.05 9.21 -0.49
CA LYS A 37 0.92 8.94 -1.39
C LYS A 37 1.28 8.00 -2.54
N GLU A 38 2.47 8.15 -3.11
CA GLU A 38 2.98 7.26 -4.17
C GLU A 38 3.22 5.84 -3.64
N PHE A 39 3.74 5.74 -2.40
CA PHE A 39 3.92 4.47 -1.72
C PHE A 39 2.58 3.77 -1.44
N ASP A 40 1.59 4.48 -0.88
CA ASP A 40 0.26 3.94 -0.63
C ASP A 40 -0.39 3.41 -1.92
N LYS A 41 -0.25 4.15 -3.04
CA LYS A 41 -0.71 3.68 -4.35
C LYS A 41 0.01 2.41 -4.79
N GLY A 42 1.31 2.31 -4.56
CA GLY A 42 2.09 1.11 -4.87
C GLY A 42 1.61 -0.11 -4.08
N VAL A 43 1.39 0.06 -2.77
CA VAL A 43 0.86 -1.00 -1.90
C VAL A 43 -0.51 -1.47 -2.37
N ILE A 44 -1.43 -0.54 -2.68
CA ILE A 44 -2.76 -0.88 -3.19
C ILE A 44 -2.66 -1.68 -4.50
N LEU A 45 -1.80 -1.27 -5.43
CA LEU A 45 -1.60 -1.97 -6.70
C LEU A 45 -1.01 -3.37 -6.53
N GLU A 46 -0.11 -3.57 -5.56
CA GLU A 46 0.42 -4.89 -5.25
C GLU A 46 -0.65 -5.78 -4.62
N MET A 47 -1.44 -5.25 -3.69
CA MET A 47 -2.58 -5.97 -3.11
C MET A 47 -3.60 -6.37 -4.18
N ASP A 48 -3.92 -5.48 -5.11
CA ASP A 48 -4.84 -5.78 -6.22
C ASP A 48 -4.32 -6.91 -7.11
N LYS A 49 -3.00 -6.94 -7.37
CA LYS A 49 -2.37 -8.04 -8.14
C LYS A 49 -2.45 -9.37 -7.41
N GLU A 50 -2.21 -9.39 -6.10
CA GLU A 50 -2.31 -10.61 -5.30
C GLU A 50 -3.75 -11.11 -5.23
N ILE A 51 -4.74 -10.22 -5.01
CA ILE A 51 -6.16 -10.57 -5.02
C ILE A 51 -6.55 -11.18 -6.38
N ALA A 52 -6.12 -10.57 -7.49
CA ALA A 52 -6.40 -11.10 -8.82
C ALA A 52 -5.76 -12.48 -9.05
N ALA A 53 -4.54 -12.70 -8.55
CA ALA A 53 -3.87 -14.00 -8.65
C ALA A 53 -4.61 -15.09 -7.84
N VAL A 54 -5.05 -14.75 -6.63
CA VAL A 54 -5.84 -15.65 -5.77
C VAL A 54 -7.19 -15.97 -6.41
N GLN A 55 -7.92 -14.96 -6.89
CA GLN A 55 -9.18 -15.16 -7.60
C GLN A 55 -9.00 -16.03 -8.84
N ALA A 56 -7.95 -15.83 -9.63
CA ALA A 56 -7.67 -16.64 -10.81
C ALA A 56 -7.34 -18.09 -10.44
N SER A 57 -6.64 -18.31 -9.33
CA SER A 57 -6.37 -19.66 -8.80
C SER A 57 -7.66 -20.36 -8.38
N LEU A 58 -8.49 -19.69 -7.56
CA LEU A 58 -9.76 -20.24 -7.04
C LEU A 58 -10.77 -20.51 -8.17
N ALA A 59 -10.80 -19.66 -9.20
CA ALA A 59 -11.61 -19.88 -10.39
C ALA A 59 -11.20 -21.14 -11.17
N LYS A 60 -9.89 -21.41 -11.29
CA LYS A 60 -9.37 -22.63 -11.92
C LYS A 60 -9.71 -23.89 -11.14
N THR A 61 -9.78 -23.79 -9.81
CA THR A 61 -10.17 -24.91 -8.93
C THR A 61 -11.68 -25.21 -9.01
N GLY A 62 -12.47 -24.39 -9.71
CA GLY A 62 -13.89 -24.62 -9.92
C GLY A 62 -14.74 -24.34 -8.68
N ILE A 63 -14.25 -23.53 -7.74
CA ILE A 63 -14.99 -23.16 -6.54
C ILE A 63 -16.18 -22.28 -6.95
N PRO A 64 -17.43 -22.67 -6.65
CA PRO A 64 -18.62 -21.87 -6.96
C PRO A 64 -18.52 -20.47 -6.37
N MET A 65 -19.00 -19.46 -7.10
CA MET A 65 -18.92 -18.02 -6.76
C MET A 65 -17.52 -17.37 -6.78
N MET A 66 -16.44 -18.11 -6.99
CA MET A 66 -15.08 -17.56 -7.13
C MET A 66 -14.72 -17.25 -8.58
N HIS A 67 -15.27 -16.16 -9.08
CA HIS A 67 -14.91 -15.59 -10.38
C HIS A 67 -14.00 -14.37 -10.18
N VAL A 68 -13.12 -14.12 -11.13
CA VAL A 68 -12.26 -12.92 -11.11
C VAL A 68 -13.18 -11.69 -11.24
N THR A 69 -13.16 -10.83 -10.23
CA THR A 69 -13.99 -9.62 -10.16
C THR A 69 -13.21 -8.49 -9.51
N GLN A 70 -13.39 -7.28 -10.06
CA GLN A 70 -12.81 -6.04 -9.53
C GLN A 70 -13.82 -5.26 -8.68
N GLU A 71 -15.05 -5.78 -8.54
CA GLU A 71 -16.10 -5.08 -7.81
C GLU A 71 -15.90 -5.25 -6.29
N PRO A 72 -15.66 -4.17 -5.51
CA PRO A 72 -15.25 -4.28 -4.11
C PRO A 72 -16.26 -5.06 -3.25
N ALA A 73 -17.56 -4.89 -3.51
CA ALA A 73 -18.62 -5.59 -2.78
C ALA A 73 -18.58 -7.11 -2.99
N MET A 74 -18.23 -7.54 -4.20
CA MET A 74 -18.11 -8.95 -4.56
C MET A 74 -16.85 -9.56 -3.96
N ILE A 75 -15.73 -8.83 -3.97
CA ILE A 75 -14.48 -9.26 -3.33
C ILE A 75 -14.69 -9.49 -1.82
N VAL A 76 -15.35 -8.56 -1.12
CA VAL A 76 -15.67 -8.71 0.31
C VAL A 76 -16.54 -9.94 0.56
N SER A 77 -17.49 -10.21 -0.33
CA SER A 77 -18.38 -11.38 -0.22
C SER A 77 -17.62 -12.69 -0.46
N GLN A 78 -16.75 -12.74 -1.47
CA GLN A 78 -15.86 -13.87 -1.74
C GLN A 78 -14.92 -14.16 -0.56
N ILE A 79 -14.34 -13.13 0.06
CA ILE A 79 -13.49 -13.27 1.26
C ILE A 79 -14.29 -13.84 2.44
N LYS A 80 -15.53 -13.38 2.65
CA LYS A 80 -16.39 -13.93 3.72
C LYS A 80 -16.69 -15.41 3.52
N VAL A 81 -16.95 -15.82 2.27
CA VAL A 81 -17.16 -17.24 1.92
C VAL A 81 -15.89 -18.06 2.17
N LEU A 82 -14.70 -17.55 1.83
CA LEU A 82 -13.44 -18.24 2.14
C LEU A 82 -13.25 -18.46 3.63
N ARG A 83 -13.52 -17.45 4.45
CA ARG A 83 -13.40 -17.57 5.91
C ARG A 83 -14.34 -18.63 6.47
N LEU A 84 -15.58 -18.69 5.98
CA LEU A 84 -16.53 -19.74 6.39
C LEU A 84 -16.04 -21.14 5.99
N LEU A 85 -15.47 -21.30 4.80
CA LEU A 85 -14.89 -22.57 4.36
C LEU A 85 -13.66 -22.96 5.20
N GLU A 86 -12.82 -21.98 5.55
CA GLU A 86 -11.67 -22.19 6.42
C GLU A 86 -12.09 -22.64 7.82
N ASP A 87 -13.09 -21.97 8.41
CA ASP A 87 -13.65 -22.35 9.71
C ASP A 87 -14.23 -23.77 9.69
N MET A 88 -14.91 -24.15 8.60
CA MET A 88 -15.46 -25.50 8.42
C MET A 88 -14.39 -26.59 8.27
N LEU A 89 -13.23 -26.28 7.69
CA LEU A 89 -12.13 -27.23 7.48
C LEU A 89 -11.22 -27.40 8.71
N GLN A 90 -11.26 -26.47 9.66
CA GLN A 90 -10.52 -26.55 10.92
C GLN A 90 -11.28 -27.29 12.04
N THR A 91 -12.46 -27.86 11.74
CA THR A 91 -13.22 -28.74 12.64
C THR A 91 -13.11 -30.19 12.21
#